data_AF-A0ABD2WDJ5-F1
#
_entry.id   AF-A0ABD2WDJ5-F1
#
_cell.length_a   1.000
_cell.length_b   1.000
_cell.length_c   1.000
_cell.angle_alpha   90.00
_cell.angle_beta   90.00
_cell.angle_gamma   90.00
#
_symmetry.space_group_name_H-M   'P 1'
#
loop_
_entity.id
_entity.type
_entity.pdbx_description
1 polymer ?
#
loop_
_entity_poly.entity_id
_entity_poly.type
_entity_poly.pdbx_seq_one_letter_code
_entity_poly.pdbx_strand_id
1 'polypeptide(L)'
;MHNNSNSDYELSVILDTIIRENNVFAQSFVMMKQELNDQMELNNTAEPELNLMFTLKPGVDERRYNFQRTNEVAAVFSTTADGEIPESYVTIRNKRTKTLQYVSTMDPNVEPWIYPLFYPYGTRGWHSEIIRTDSDKRVTRMAYTKHKIAIRMNEFNPILLGRRLFQQFVVDSYVKIEKDRIQFCKDNQKRLKADTYQGLQDYMKNTARAINGQVGKTIILP
;
A
#
# COMPACT_ATOMS: atom_id res chain seq x y z
N MET A 1 -30.07 5.21 3.90
CA MET A 1 -29.37 4.36 2.90
C MET A 1 -30.28 4.27 1.68
N HIS A 2 -30.10 5.15 0.69
CA HIS A 2 -30.88 5.06 -0.55
C HIS A 2 -30.28 4.00 -1.46
N ASN A 3 -31.14 3.09 -1.91
CA ASN A 3 -30.83 1.97 -2.79
C ASN A 3 -30.23 2.47 -4.12
N ASN A 4 -28.98 2.11 -4.41
CA ASN A 4 -28.45 2.04 -5.78
C ASN A 4 -29.11 0.86 -6.52
N SER A 5 -30.44 0.88 -6.65
CA SER A 5 -31.23 -0.21 -7.25
C SER A 5 -31.37 -0.09 -8.77
N ASN A 6 -30.97 1.05 -9.34
CA ASN A 6 -30.80 1.26 -10.79
C ASN A 6 -29.32 1.57 -11.11
N SER A 7 -28.38 0.77 -10.58
CA SER A 7 -27.04 0.78 -11.17
C SER A 7 -27.18 0.14 -12.55
N ASP A 8 -27.25 0.95 -13.59
CA ASP A 8 -27.36 0.52 -14.99
C ASP A 8 -26.34 -0.59 -15.24
N TYR A 9 -26.83 -1.82 -15.36
CA TYR A 9 -26.01 -2.98 -15.71
C TYR A 9 -25.22 -2.71 -16.98
N GLU A 10 -25.83 -1.98 -17.91
CA GLU A 10 -25.21 -1.50 -19.14
C GLU A 10 -23.98 -0.61 -18.88
N LEU A 11 -24.07 0.37 -17.97
CA LEU A 11 -22.93 1.22 -17.59
C LEU A 11 -21.80 0.40 -16.96
N SER A 12 -22.14 -0.59 -16.12
CA SER A 12 -21.17 -1.51 -15.54
C SER A 12 -20.43 -2.31 -16.61
N VAL A 13 -21.16 -2.84 -17.59
CA VAL A 13 -20.58 -3.60 -18.71
C VAL A 13 -19.68 -2.71 -19.55
N ILE A 14 -20.14 -1.51 -19.92
CA ILE A 14 -19.35 -0.54 -20.69
C ILE A 14 -18.04 -0.19 -19.96
N LEU A 15 -18.11 0.09 -18.65
CA LEU A 15 -16.93 0.41 -17.86
C LEU A 15 -15.95 -0.77 -17.77
N ASP A 16 -16.45 -2.00 -17.57
CA ASP A 16 -15.60 -3.20 -17.56
C ASP A 16 -14.91 -3.40 -18.91
N THR A 17 -15.64 -3.25 -20.02
CA THR A 17 -15.09 -3.34 -21.38
C THR A 17 -13.98 -2.31 -21.59
N ILE A 18 -14.25 -1.02 -21.31
CA ILE A 18 -13.26 0.06 -21.49
C ILE A 18 -12.01 -0.21 -20.64
N ILE A 19 -12.17 -0.62 -19.38
CA ILE A 19 -11.05 -0.88 -18.48
C ILE A 19 -10.25 -2.08 -18.95
N ARG A 20 -10.88 -3.18 -19.37
CA ARG A 20 -10.16 -4.36 -19.87
C ARG A 20 -9.43 -4.08 -21.18
N GLU A 21 -9.97 -3.24 -22.05
CA GLU A 21 -9.31 -2.85 -23.29
C GLU A 21 -8.08 -1.97 -23.04
N ASN A 22 -8.18 -1.01 -22.13
CA ASN A 22 -7.18 0.05 -21.98
C ASN A 22 -6.19 -0.15 -20.82
N ASN A 23 -6.57 -0.84 -19.75
CA ASN A 23 -5.74 -1.00 -18.56
C ASN A 23 -4.91 -2.29 -18.65
N VAL A 24 -3.59 -2.12 -18.81
CA VAL A 24 -2.62 -3.23 -18.83
C VAL A 24 -2.71 -4.15 -17.61
N PHE A 25 -3.09 -3.60 -16.45
CA PHE A 25 -3.27 -4.38 -15.23
C PHE A 25 -4.62 -5.10 -15.22
N ALA A 26 -5.69 -4.50 -15.74
CA ALA A 26 -6.99 -5.17 -15.85
C ALA A 26 -6.93 -6.40 -16.76
N GLN A 27 -6.13 -6.36 -17.83
CA GLN A 27 -5.85 -7.52 -18.68
C GLN A 27 -5.10 -8.63 -17.92
N SER A 28 -4.34 -8.26 -16.89
CA SER A 28 -3.65 -9.22 -16.03
C SER A 28 -4.56 -9.83 -14.95
N PHE A 29 -5.66 -9.14 -14.58
CA PHE A 29 -6.68 -9.63 -13.66
C PHE A 29 -7.56 -10.68 -14.34
N VAL A 30 -7.21 -11.93 -14.11
CA VAL A 30 -8.01 -13.10 -14.50
C VAL A 30 -8.85 -13.49 -13.30
N MET A 31 -10.18 -13.54 -13.47
CA MET A 31 -11.06 -14.05 -12.42
C MET A 31 -10.75 -15.53 -12.21
N MET A 32 -10.78 -15.99 -10.96
CA MET A 32 -10.50 -17.39 -10.63
C MET A 32 -11.33 -18.37 -11.47
N LYS A 33 -12.59 -18.02 -11.75
CA LYS A 33 -13.49 -18.77 -12.63
C LYS A 33 -13.00 -18.87 -14.08
N GLN A 34 -12.43 -17.80 -14.63
CA GLN A 34 -11.89 -17.80 -16.00
C GLN A 34 -10.65 -18.70 -16.08
N GLU A 35 -9.70 -18.54 -15.15
CA GLU A 35 -8.52 -19.40 -15.08
C GLU A 35 -8.89 -20.87 -14.88
N LEU A 36 -9.95 -21.14 -14.12
CA LEU A 36 -10.46 -22.50 -13.92
C LEU A 36 -11.02 -23.09 -15.21
N ASN A 37 -11.86 -22.35 -15.92
CA ASN A 37 -12.38 -22.77 -17.22
C ASN A 37 -11.26 -23.05 -18.21
N ASP A 38 -10.27 -22.15 -18.31
CA ASP A 38 -9.11 -22.33 -19.19
C ASP A 38 -8.34 -23.61 -18.84
N GLN A 39 -8.13 -23.88 -17.55
CA GLN A 39 -7.47 -25.11 -17.08
C GLN A 39 -8.31 -26.37 -17.32
N MET A 40 -9.63 -26.28 -17.20
CA MET A 40 -10.55 -27.38 -17.50
C MET A 40 -10.55 -27.70 -18.99
N GLU A 41 -10.55 -26.70 -19.86
CA GLU A 41 -10.45 -26.86 -21.33
C GLU A 41 -9.09 -27.47 -21.73
N LEU A 42 -8.00 -27.05 -21.08
CA LEU A 42 -6.65 -27.60 -21.33
C LEU A 42 -6.49 -29.04 -20.83
N ASN A 43 -7.10 -29.39 -19.71
CA ASN A 43 -6.86 -30.67 -19.03
C ASN A 43 -8.04 -31.67 -19.12
N ASN A 44 -9.15 -31.32 -19.80
CA ASN A 44 -10.39 -32.12 -19.86
C ASN A 44 -10.83 -32.65 -18.48
N THR A 45 -10.75 -31.83 -17.43
CA THR A 45 -11.00 -32.25 -16.04
C THR A 45 -12.31 -31.65 -15.52
N ALA A 46 -13.00 -32.37 -14.63
CA ALA A 46 -14.20 -31.88 -13.94
C ALA A 46 -13.89 -30.68 -13.03
N GLU A 47 -14.92 -29.89 -12.72
CA GLU A 47 -14.80 -28.67 -11.90
C GLU A 47 -14.27 -29.03 -10.50
N PRO A 48 -13.10 -28.51 -10.09
CA PRO A 48 -12.52 -28.85 -8.79
C PRO A 48 -13.26 -28.13 -7.65
N GLU A 49 -13.44 -28.83 -6.53
CA GLU A 49 -13.88 -28.20 -5.29
C GLU A 49 -12.77 -27.27 -4.74
N LEU A 50 -13.06 -25.97 -4.69
CA LEU A 50 -12.14 -24.95 -4.18
C LEU A 50 -12.49 -24.60 -2.73
N ASN A 51 -11.60 -24.93 -1.81
CA ASN A 51 -11.67 -24.48 -0.42
C ASN A 51 -10.66 -23.36 -0.18
N LEU A 52 -11.14 -22.18 0.22
CA LEU A 52 -10.28 -21.09 0.67
C LEU A 52 -9.78 -21.40 2.10
N MET A 53 -8.54 -21.87 2.21
CA MET A 53 -7.93 -22.22 3.49
C MET A 53 -6.98 -21.12 3.95
N PHE A 54 -7.25 -20.53 5.11
CA PHE A 54 -6.34 -19.58 5.76
C PHE A 54 -5.30 -20.36 6.57
N THR A 55 -4.12 -20.57 6.00
CA THR A 55 -3.03 -21.27 6.69
C THR A 55 -2.27 -20.31 7.61
N LEU A 56 -2.24 -20.61 8.91
CA LEU A 56 -1.30 -19.98 9.83
C LEU A 56 0.12 -20.53 9.56
N LYS A 57 1.16 -19.73 9.82
CA LYS A 57 2.56 -20.17 9.62
C LYS A 57 2.82 -21.48 10.38
N PRO A 58 3.64 -22.40 9.84
CA PRO A 58 4.03 -23.63 10.56
C PRO A 58 4.63 -23.29 11.92
N GLY A 59 4.10 -23.87 13.00
CA GLY A 59 4.54 -23.63 14.38
C GLY A 59 3.71 -22.64 15.21
N VAL A 60 2.59 -22.14 14.68
CA VAL A 60 1.64 -21.31 15.45
C VAL A 60 0.59 -22.20 16.13
N ASP A 61 0.44 -22.06 17.45
CA ASP A 61 -0.51 -22.82 18.27
C ASP A 61 -1.97 -22.58 17.81
N GLU A 62 -2.62 -23.64 17.34
CA GLU A 62 -4.00 -23.68 16.84
C GLU A 62 -5.04 -23.22 17.88
N ARG A 63 -4.69 -23.24 19.17
CA ARG A 63 -5.59 -22.81 20.26
C ARG A 63 -5.50 -21.32 20.59
N ARG A 64 -4.53 -20.59 20.01
CA ARG A 64 -4.25 -19.19 20.37
C ARG A 64 -4.88 -18.17 19.41
N TYR A 65 -5.42 -18.62 18.29
CA TYR A 65 -6.14 -17.79 17.31
C TYR A 65 -7.42 -18.50 16.86
N ASN A 66 -8.55 -18.19 17.51
CA ASN A 66 -9.84 -18.74 17.09
C ASN A 66 -10.19 -18.28 15.66
N PHE A 67 -10.79 -19.18 14.87
CA PHE A 67 -11.41 -18.84 13.58
C PHE A 67 -12.34 -17.63 13.76
N GLN A 68 -12.14 -16.60 12.93
CA GLN A 68 -12.89 -15.36 13.01
C GLN A 68 -14.37 -15.63 12.71
N ARG A 69 -15.27 -15.20 13.62
CA ARG A 69 -16.74 -15.32 13.47
C ARG A 69 -17.40 -14.10 12.84
N THR A 70 -16.61 -13.08 12.49
CA THR A 70 -17.07 -11.82 11.90
C THR A 70 -16.34 -11.58 10.58
N ASN A 71 -16.99 -10.86 9.67
CA ASN A 71 -16.48 -10.53 8.34
C ASN A 71 -15.41 -9.42 8.40
N GLU A 72 -15.18 -8.83 9.59
CA GLU A 72 -14.18 -7.80 9.84
C GLU A 72 -12.93 -8.41 10.49
N VAL A 73 -11.80 -8.28 9.80
CA VAL A 73 -10.50 -8.81 10.23
C VAL A 73 -9.67 -7.64 10.77
N ALA A 74 -9.40 -7.62 12.07
CA ALA A 74 -8.39 -6.74 12.65
C ALA A 74 -7.06 -7.49 12.77
N ALA A 75 -5.99 -6.95 12.17
CA ALA A 75 -4.65 -7.51 12.30
C ALA A 75 -3.90 -6.80 13.43
N VAL A 76 -3.53 -7.55 14.47
CA VAL A 76 -2.64 -7.06 15.54
C VAL A 76 -1.23 -7.59 15.23
N PHE A 77 -0.29 -6.70 14.95
CA PHE A 77 1.12 -7.07 14.82
C PHE A 77 1.89 -6.64 16.06
N SER A 78 2.73 -7.54 16.57
CA SER A 78 3.75 -7.18 17.54
C SER A 78 4.91 -6.53 16.81
N THR A 79 5.24 -5.28 17.13
CA THR A 79 6.47 -4.66 16.65
C THR A 79 7.69 -5.39 17.22
N THR A 80 8.79 -5.48 16.47
CA THR A 80 10.09 -5.94 17.00
C THR A 80 10.51 -5.06 18.19
N ALA A 81 11.52 -5.46 18.98
CA ALA A 81 12.07 -4.66 20.08
C ALA A 81 12.44 -3.21 19.66
N ASP A 82 12.73 -3.01 18.37
CA ASP A 82 13.04 -1.71 17.76
C ASP A 82 11.80 -0.88 17.33
N GLY A 83 10.59 -1.36 17.59
CA GLY A 83 9.34 -0.67 17.22
C GLY A 83 8.99 -0.74 15.73
N GLU A 84 9.60 -1.68 14.98
CA GLU A 84 9.36 -1.79 13.54
C GLU A 84 7.96 -2.33 13.24
N ILE A 85 7.18 -1.54 12.49
CA ILE A 85 5.92 -1.95 11.89
C ILE A 85 6.27 -2.87 10.71
N PRO A 86 5.75 -4.12 10.65
CA PRO A 86 6.00 -5.02 9.54
C PRO A 86 5.57 -4.39 8.21
N GLU A 87 6.38 -4.54 7.18
CA GLU A 87 6.01 -4.03 5.86
C GLU A 87 4.76 -4.73 5.32
N SER A 88 3.76 -3.93 4.96
CA SER A 88 2.60 -4.42 4.22
C SER A 88 2.98 -4.67 2.76
N TYR A 89 2.68 -5.87 2.27
CA TYR A 89 2.96 -6.31 0.91
C TYR A 89 1.70 -6.76 0.18
N VAL A 90 1.71 -6.59 -1.14
CA VAL A 90 0.73 -7.16 -2.08
C VAL A 90 1.37 -8.40 -2.71
N THR A 91 0.65 -9.51 -2.72
CA THR A 91 1.14 -10.74 -3.35
C THR A 91 0.64 -10.80 -4.80
N ILE A 92 1.57 -10.90 -5.76
CA ILE A 92 1.25 -11.08 -7.18
C ILE A 92 1.73 -12.45 -7.66
N ARG A 93 1.03 -13.05 -8.62
CA ARG A 93 1.48 -14.28 -9.30
C ARG A 93 2.08 -13.90 -10.64
N ASN A 94 3.35 -14.23 -10.84
CA ASN A 94 3.99 -14.04 -12.14
C ASN A 94 3.43 -15.05 -13.15
N LYS A 95 2.83 -14.59 -14.25
CA LYS A 95 2.22 -15.49 -15.25
C LYS A 95 3.22 -16.43 -15.93
N ARG A 96 4.47 -16.00 -16.12
CA ARG A 96 5.53 -16.76 -16.79
C ARG A 96 6.20 -17.78 -15.86
N THR A 97 6.62 -17.34 -14.68
CA THR A 97 7.34 -18.21 -13.73
C THR A 97 6.39 -18.98 -12.81
N LYS A 98 5.10 -18.62 -12.80
CA LYS A 98 4.05 -19.18 -11.93
C LYS A 98 4.35 -19.05 -10.43
N THR A 99 5.31 -18.21 -10.05
CA THR A 99 5.71 -17.95 -8.67
C THR A 99 4.97 -16.76 -8.07
N LEU A 100 4.74 -16.81 -6.75
CA LEU A 100 4.24 -15.67 -5.99
C LEU A 100 5.40 -14.71 -5.68
N GLN A 101 5.14 -13.42 -5.83
CA GLN A 101 6.08 -12.34 -5.54
C GLN A 101 5.42 -11.34 -4.60
N TYR A 102 6.21 -10.81 -3.68
CA TYR A 102 5.77 -9.77 -2.76
C TYR A 102 6.15 -8.40 -3.32
N VAL A 103 5.16 -7.52 -3.41
CA VAL A 103 5.30 -6.15 -3.88
C VAL A 103 5.03 -5.20 -2.72
N SER A 104 5.87 -4.19 -2.54
CA SER A 104 5.65 -3.19 -1.50
C SER A 104 4.33 -2.44 -1.75
N THR A 105 3.56 -2.17 -0.70
CA THR A 105 2.39 -1.27 -0.76
C THR A 105 2.72 0.16 -1.23
N MET A 106 4.00 0.53 -1.21
CA MET A 106 4.51 1.81 -1.71
C MET A 106 4.82 1.80 -3.21
N ASP A 107 4.69 0.65 -3.89
CA ASP A 107 4.99 0.51 -5.31
C ASP A 107 4.04 1.36 -6.17
N PRO A 108 4.54 2.02 -7.24
CA PRO A 108 3.72 2.88 -8.09
C PRO A 108 2.55 2.17 -8.79
N ASN A 109 2.64 0.85 -8.99
CA ASN A 109 1.60 0.08 -9.66
C ASN A 109 0.47 -0.35 -8.70
N VAL A 110 0.64 -0.21 -7.38
CA VAL A 110 -0.39 -0.62 -6.41
C VAL A 110 -1.64 0.26 -6.50
N GLU A 111 -1.48 1.55 -6.75
CA GLU A 111 -2.63 2.47 -6.90
C GLU A 111 -3.56 2.08 -8.05
N PRO A 112 -3.08 1.87 -9.30
CA PRO A 112 -3.94 1.42 -10.38
C PRO A 112 -4.50 0.01 -10.19
N TRP A 113 -3.89 -0.84 -9.34
CA TRP A 113 -4.44 -2.15 -8.99
C TRP A 113 -5.64 -2.06 -8.05
N ILE A 114 -5.57 -1.20 -7.04
CA ILE A 114 -6.64 -1.03 -6.04
C ILE A 114 -7.74 -0.10 -6.55
N TYR A 115 -7.38 0.89 -7.37
CA TYR A 115 -8.29 1.90 -7.91
C TYR A 115 -8.41 1.88 -9.45
N PRO A 116 -8.78 0.76 -10.11
CA PRO A 116 -8.88 0.70 -11.57
C PRO A 116 -9.78 1.79 -12.19
N LEU A 117 -10.84 2.19 -11.48
CA LEU A 117 -11.76 3.26 -11.91
C LEU A 117 -11.10 4.65 -11.98
N PHE A 118 -10.08 4.91 -11.15
CA PHE A 118 -9.33 6.16 -11.19
C PHE A 118 -8.15 6.12 -12.16
N TYR A 119 -7.81 4.93 -12.64
CA TYR A 119 -6.68 4.65 -13.52
C TYR A 119 -7.14 3.79 -14.71
N PRO A 120 -8.05 4.28 -15.57
CA PRO A 120 -8.64 3.49 -16.67
C PRO A 120 -7.61 2.99 -17.70
N TYR A 121 -6.45 3.64 -17.78
CA TYR A 121 -5.34 3.23 -18.65
C TYR A 121 -4.23 2.45 -17.92
N GLY A 122 -4.38 2.20 -16.62
CA GLY A 122 -3.33 1.58 -15.82
C GLY A 122 -2.06 2.44 -15.71
N THR A 123 -2.18 3.77 -15.75
CA THR A 123 -1.02 4.64 -15.54
C THR A 123 -0.44 4.44 -14.16
N ARG A 124 0.89 4.45 -14.03
CA ARG A 124 1.54 4.35 -12.73
C ARG A 124 1.12 5.50 -11.81
N GLY A 125 0.97 5.18 -10.54
CA GLY A 125 0.84 6.16 -9.46
C GLY A 125 2.14 6.93 -9.23
N TRP A 126 2.25 7.56 -8.06
CA TRP A 126 3.45 8.33 -7.73
C TRP A 126 4.71 7.45 -7.67
N HIS A 127 5.81 7.94 -8.24
CA HIS A 127 7.16 7.39 -8.06
C HIS A 127 8.19 8.53 -7.92
N SER A 128 9.36 8.20 -7.39
CA SER A 128 10.41 9.18 -7.03
C SER A 128 11.10 9.85 -8.22
N GLU A 129 10.89 9.35 -9.43
CA GLU A 129 11.50 9.87 -10.67
C GLU A 129 10.61 10.91 -11.35
N ILE A 130 9.43 11.22 -10.81
CA ILE A 130 8.58 12.29 -11.34
C ILE A 130 9.26 13.65 -11.03
N ILE A 131 9.56 14.41 -12.09
CA ILE A 131 10.16 15.74 -12.01
C ILE A 131 9.08 16.79 -12.29
N ARG A 132 9.16 17.94 -11.62
CA ARG A 132 8.25 19.05 -11.89
C ARG A 132 8.55 19.66 -13.26
N THR A 133 7.52 20.17 -13.93
CA THR A 133 7.69 20.84 -15.23
C THR A 133 8.33 22.23 -15.09
N ASP A 134 8.09 22.91 -13.96
CA ASP A 134 8.54 24.28 -13.69
C ASP A 134 9.89 24.36 -12.96
N SER A 135 10.41 23.22 -12.50
CA SER A 135 11.67 23.15 -11.76
C SER A 135 12.25 21.75 -11.91
N ASP A 136 13.58 21.63 -12.01
CA ASP A 136 14.29 20.35 -12.07
C ASP A 136 14.31 19.62 -10.70
N LYS A 137 13.23 19.78 -9.92
CA LYS A 137 13.03 19.21 -8.59
C LYS A 137 12.07 18.04 -8.68
N ARG A 138 12.37 16.98 -7.92
CA ARG A 138 11.51 15.82 -7.76
C ARG A 138 10.18 16.21 -7.10
N VAL A 139 9.09 15.62 -7.58
CA VAL A 139 7.75 15.79 -7.02
C VAL A 139 7.62 14.93 -5.77
N THR A 140 7.24 15.53 -4.64
CA THR A 140 6.93 14.76 -3.43
C THR A 140 5.58 14.06 -3.57
N ARG A 141 5.39 12.91 -2.90
CA ARG A 141 4.11 12.20 -2.91
C ARG A 141 2.95 13.10 -2.50
N MET A 142 3.16 13.94 -1.49
CA MET A 142 2.18 14.95 -1.05
C MET A 142 1.81 15.93 -2.17
N ALA A 143 2.77 16.45 -2.93
CA ALA A 143 2.50 17.35 -4.04
C ALA A 143 1.74 16.66 -5.17
N TYR A 144 2.09 15.40 -5.47
CA TYR A 144 1.39 14.58 -6.46
C TYR A 144 -0.07 14.31 -6.04
N THR A 145 -0.31 13.85 -4.81
CA THR A 145 -1.66 13.62 -4.30
C THR A 145 -2.48 14.92 -4.33
N LYS A 146 -1.89 16.05 -3.90
CA LYS A 146 -2.54 17.36 -3.97
C LYS A 146 -2.93 17.73 -5.40
N HIS A 147 -2.05 17.48 -6.37
CA HIS A 147 -2.33 17.74 -7.78
C HIS A 147 -3.47 16.86 -8.31
N LYS A 148 -3.53 15.58 -7.90
CA LYS A 148 -4.57 14.63 -8.31
C LYS A 148 -5.95 14.95 -7.75
N ILE A 149 -6.04 15.54 -6.56
CA ILE A 149 -7.32 15.94 -5.93
C ILE A 149 -7.65 17.43 -6.12
N ALA A 150 -6.83 18.18 -6.86
CA ALA A 150 -7.08 19.59 -7.11
C ALA A 150 -8.34 19.78 -7.96
N ILE A 151 -9.22 20.69 -7.54
CA ILE A 151 -10.38 21.12 -8.33
C ILE A 151 -9.90 22.06 -9.43
N ARG A 152 -10.25 21.75 -10.67
CA ARG A 152 -9.95 22.58 -11.83
C ARG A 152 -11.25 22.86 -12.58
N MET A 153 -11.44 24.12 -12.97
CA MET A 153 -12.59 24.50 -13.77
C MET A 153 -12.52 23.81 -15.13
N ASN A 154 -13.63 23.21 -15.55
CA ASN A 154 -13.79 22.55 -16.85
C ASN A 154 -12.99 21.24 -17.07
N GLU A 155 -12.48 20.59 -16.02
CA GLU A 155 -11.83 19.27 -16.11
C GLU A 155 -12.63 18.22 -15.32
N PHE A 156 -13.00 17.12 -15.97
CA PHE A 156 -13.62 15.98 -15.30
C PHE A 156 -12.57 15.21 -14.50
N ASN A 157 -12.66 15.26 -13.17
CA ASN A 157 -11.77 14.50 -12.29
C ASN A 157 -12.50 13.28 -11.70
N PRO A 158 -12.20 12.05 -12.16
CA PRO A 158 -12.87 10.84 -11.67
C PRO A 158 -12.62 10.59 -10.19
N ILE A 159 -11.47 11.03 -9.66
CA ILE A 159 -11.10 10.84 -8.25
C ILE A 159 -12.06 11.60 -7.34
N LEU A 160 -12.38 12.86 -7.67
CA LEU A 160 -13.25 13.69 -6.84
C LEU A 160 -14.71 13.20 -6.85
N LEU A 161 -15.15 12.58 -7.94
CA LEU A 161 -16.51 12.07 -8.10
C LEU A 161 -16.71 10.66 -7.53
N GLY A 162 -15.63 9.98 -7.14
CA GLY A 162 -15.65 8.63 -6.59
C GLY A 162 -16.34 8.46 -5.23
N ARG A 163 -16.84 9.52 -4.59
CA ARG A 163 -17.57 9.51 -3.30
C ARG A 163 -16.90 8.63 -2.23
N ARG A 164 -17.41 7.42 -1.96
CA ARG A 164 -16.82 6.51 -0.97
C ARG A 164 -15.43 6.03 -1.39
N LEU A 165 -15.22 5.77 -2.68
CA LEU A 165 -13.93 5.37 -3.23
C LEU A 165 -12.90 6.51 -3.10
N PHE A 166 -13.36 7.76 -3.22
CA PHE A 166 -12.53 8.94 -2.96
C PHE A 166 -12.05 8.99 -1.51
N GLN A 167 -12.95 8.74 -0.54
CA GLN A 167 -12.58 8.73 0.88
C GLN A 167 -11.51 7.68 1.17
N GLN A 168 -11.65 6.47 0.61
CA GLN A 168 -10.64 5.42 0.74
C GLN A 168 -9.30 5.84 0.13
N PHE A 169 -9.32 6.41 -1.07
CA PHE A 169 -8.11 6.90 -1.74
C PHE A 169 -7.38 7.98 -0.94
N VAL A 170 -8.12 8.90 -0.30
CA VAL A 170 -7.53 9.96 0.54
C VAL A 170 -6.85 9.36 1.77
N VAL A 171 -7.51 8.42 2.45
CA VAL A 171 -6.95 7.74 3.63
C VAL A 171 -5.67 6.96 3.25
N ASP A 172 -5.73 6.16 2.18
CA ASP A 172 -4.57 5.40 1.71
C ASP A 172 -3.41 6.31 1.30
N SER A 173 -3.71 7.40 0.58
CA SER A 173 -2.70 8.40 0.20
C SER A 173 -2.04 9.03 1.42
N TYR A 174 -2.83 9.36 2.45
CA TYR A 174 -2.32 9.93 3.69
C TYR A 174 -1.39 8.95 4.42
N VAL A 175 -1.78 7.68 4.54
CA VAL A 175 -0.94 6.64 5.15
C VAL A 175 0.41 6.52 4.42
N LYS A 176 0.41 6.56 3.08
CA LYS A 176 1.66 6.53 2.30
C LYS A 176 2.53 7.78 2.53
N ILE A 177 1.91 8.96 2.60
CA ILE A 177 2.62 10.21 2.89
C ILE A 177 3.24 10.18 4.29
N GLU A 178 2.51 9.69 5.29
CA GLU A 178 3.04 9.54 6.66
C GLU A 178 4.15 8.50 6.71
N LYS A 179 4.04 7.38 5.97
CA LYS A 179 5.14 6.42 5.85
C LYS A 179 6.41 7.08 5.26
N ASP A 180 6.28 7.89 4.21
CA ASP A 180 7.42 8.64 3.64
C ASP A 180 8.04 9.62 4.67
N ARG A 181 7.23 10.29 5.48
CA ARG A 181 7.69 11.22 6.54
C ARG A 181 8.43 10.48 7.65
N ILE A 182 7.87 9.37 8.14
CA ILE A 182 8.49 8.53 9.16
C ILE A 182 9.83 7.99 8.64
N GLN A 183 9.85 7.51 7.39
CA GLN A 183 11.07 7.01 6.74
C GLN A 183 12.14 8.11 6.66
N PHE A 184 11.76 9.32 6.25
CA PHE A 184 12.68 10.46 6.24
C PHE A 184 13.28 10.74 7.61
N CYS A 185 12.47 10.74 8.68
CA CYS A 185 12.95 10.95 10.04
C CYS A 185 13.93 9.85 10.48
N LYS A 186 13.63 8.58 10.15
CA LYS A 186 14.52 7.44 10.42
C LYS A 186 15.87 7.58 9.71
N ASP A 187 15.85 7.94 8.43
CA ASP A 187 17.08 8.01 7.62
C ASP A 187 17.92 9.25 7.95
N ASN A 188 17.27 10.34 8.35
CA ASN A 188 17.92 11.62 8.68
C ASN A 188 18.15 11.80 10.18
N GLN A 189 18.00 10.73 10.95
CA GLN A 189 18.03 10.74 12.40
C GLN A 189 19.32 11.35 12.95
N LYS A 190 20.48 11.22 12.29
CA LYS A 190 21.74 11.86 12.75
C LYS A 190 21.74 13.38 12.57
N ARG A 191 21.11 13.89 11.50
CA ARG A 191 21.10 15.31 11.14
C ARG A 191 20.04 16.08 11.92
N LEU A 192 18.84 15.52 12.06
CA LEU A 192 17.74 16.11 12.84
C LEU A 192 18.08 16.26 14.33
N LYS A 193 19.08 15.50 14.79
CA LYS A 193 19.43 15.32 16.19
C LYS A 193 20.72 16.01 16.59
N ALA A 194 21.59 16.41 15.66
CA ALA A 194 22.89 17.01 16.00
C ALA A 194 22.77 18.20 16.98
N ASP A 195 21.73 19.02 16.83
CA ASP A 195 21.57 20.25 17.62
C ASP A 195 21.04 20.02 19.04
N THR A 196 20.15 19.03 19.25
CA THR A 196 19.54 18.76 20.57
C THR A 196 20.39 17.85 21.45
N TYR A 197 21.19 16.95 20.86
CA TYR A 197 22.05 16.05 21.65
C TYR A 197 23.42 16.60 21.95
N GLN A 198 23.88 17.70 21.35
CA GLN A 198 25.15 18.32 21.78
C GLN A 198 25.09 18.66 23.27
N GLY A 199 24.08 19.43 23.70
CA GLY A 199 23.94 19.81 25.12
C GLY A 199 23.75 18.61 26.06
N LEU A 200 22.98 17.61 25.65
CA LEU A 200 22.71 16.43 26.48
C LEU A 200 23.89 15.45 26.52
N GLN A 201 24.60 15.26 25.41
CA GLN A 201 25.85 14.51 25.37
C GLN A 201 26.93 15.18 26.21
N ASP A 202 27.02 16.50 26.20
CA ASP A 202 28.01 17.22 27.00
C ASP A 202 27.69 17.10 28.50
N TYR A 203 26.41 17.19 28.88
CA TYR A 203 25.98 16.89 30.26
C TYR A 203 26.28 15.44 30.69
N MET A 204 25.98 14.45 29.83
CA MET A 204 26.26 13.05 30.12
C MET A 204 27.76 12.76 30.19
N LYS A 205 28.57 13.37 29.31
CA LYS A 205 30.04 13.27 29.35
C LYS A 205 30.61 13.89 30.62
N ASN A 206 30.10 15.05 31.05
CA ASN A 206 30.54 15.70 32.29
C ASN A 206 30.19 14.85 33.52
N THR A 207 28.97 14.30 33.56
CA THR A 207 28.52 13.41 34.65
C THR A 207 29.31 12.10 34.66
N ALA A 208 29.59 11.52 33.50
CA ALA A 208 30.38 10.29 33.38
C ALA A 208 31.86 10.50 33.76
N ARG A 209 32.44 11.67 33.43
CA ARG A 209 33.78 12.07 33.90
C ARG A 209 33.83 12.23 35.42
N ALA A 210 32.76 12.75 36.04
CA ALA A 210 32.69 12.87 37.49
C ALA A 210 32.60 11.51 38.22
N ILE A 211 32.11 10.47 37.54
CA ILE A 211 31.86 9.13 38.11
C ILE A 211 32.85 8.07 37.57
N ASN A 212 33.84 8.46 36.75
CA ASN A 212 34.75 7.55 36.03
C ASN A 212 34.03 6.43 35.24
N GLY A 213 32.87 6.73 34.65
CA GLY A 213 32.08 5.81 33.84
C GLY A 213 32.22 6.03 32.33
N GLN A 214 31.91 5.02 31.51
CA GLN A 214 31.77 5.16 30.06
C GLN A 214 30.32 5.39 29.64
N VAL A 215 30.09 6.33 28.72
CA VAL A 215 28.75 6.64 28.18
C VAL A 215 28.39 5.61 27.09
N GLY A 216 27.26 4.93 27.25
CA GLY A 216 26.72 3.98 26.26
C GLY A 216 26.18 4.66 24.99
N LYS A 217 25.76 3.86 24.01
CA LYS A 217 25.19 4.35 22.74
C LYS A 217 23.72 4.75 22.93
N THR A 218 23.42 6.03 22.77
CA THR A 218 22.03 6.54 22.84
C THR A 218 21.26 6.11 21.60
N ILE A 219 20.18 5.34 21.79
CA ILE A 219 19.19 5.01 20.76
C ILE A 219 17.86 5.58 21.26
N ILE A 220 17.20 6.41 20.45
CA ILE A 220 15.89 6.97 20.78
C ILE A 220 14.90 6.54 19.72
N LEU A 221 13.86 5.88 20.22
CA LEU A 221 12.76 5.31 19.46
C LEU A 221 11.87 6.44 18.88
N PRO A 222 11.17 6.15 17.77
CA PRO A 222 10.17 7.06 17.20
C PRO A 222 9.06 7.43 18.18
#